data_AF-A0A8S3G5H0-F1
#
_entry.id   AF-A0A8S3G5H0-F1
#
_cell.length_a   1.000
_cell.length_b   1.000
_cell.length_c   1.000
_cell.angle_alpha   90.00
_cell.angle_beta   90.00
_cell.angle_gamma   90.00
#
_symmetry.space_group_name_H-M   'P 1'
#
loop_
_entity.id
_entity.type
_entity.pdbx_description
1 polymer ?
#
loop_
_entity_poly.entity_id
_entity_poly.type
_entity_poly.pdbx_seq_one_letter_code
_entity_poly.pdbx_strand_id
1 'polypeptide(L)'
;MTTTNKIDLYLANNLEELNKRADDNPSIQKAKSSSCAQITHVIETAWAEAKKAELINDEERAYVLYMRLFACFTALKQAKDIAHNQ
;
A
#
# COMPACT_ATOMS: atom_id res chain seq x y z
N MET A 1 -21.74 -21.48 -10.67
CA MET A 1 -21.17 -20.39 -11.48
C MET A 1 -20.98 -19.19 -10.55
N THR A 2 -19.76 -18.95 -10.08
CA THR A 2 -19.46 -17.72 -9.34
C THR A 2 -19.27 -16.61 -10.37
N THR A 3 -20.29 -15.78 -10.53
CA THR A 3 -20.16 -14.51 -11.26
C THR A 3 -19.13 -13.66 -10.53
N THR A 4 -17.90 -13.63 -11.04
CA THR A 4 -16.91 -12.65 -10.61
C THR A 4 -17.44 -11.27 -10.99
N ASN A 5 -17.94 -10.52 -10.01
CA ASN A 5 -18.23 -9.10 -10.18
C ASN A 5 -16.90 -8.43 -10.50
N LYS A 6 -16.67 -8.14 -11.77
CA LYS A 6 -15.54 -7.33 -12.20
C LYS A 6 -15.91 -5.88 -11.89
N ILE A 7 -15.07 -5.19 -11.13
CA ILE A 7 -15.25 -3.78 -10.83
C ILE A 7 -14.59 -2.99 -11.97
N ASP A 8 -15.32 -2.02 -12.52
CA ASP A 8 -14.77 -1.10 -13.52
C ASP A 8 -13.71 -0.19 -12.89
N LEU A 9 -12.72 0.20 -13.68
CA LEU A 9 -11.68 1.15 -13.26
C LEU A 9 -12.34 2.50 -12.94
N TYR A 10 -12.09 3.04 -11.73
CA TYR A 10 -12.74 4.23 -11.16
C TYR A 10 -11.78 5.18 -10.42
N LEU A 11 -10.57 4.72 -10.09
CA LEU A 11 -9.62 5.48 -9.30
C LEU A 11 -8.77 6.41 -10.16
N ALA A 12 -8.36 6.02 -11.37
CA ALA A 12 -7.49 6.85 -12.19
C ALA A 12 -7.69 6.60 -13.69
N ASN A 13 -7.12 7.48 -14.52
CA ASN A 13 -7.14 7.31 -15.97
C ASN A 13 -5.92 6.54 -16.50
N ASN A 14 -4.91 6.32 -15.66
CA ASN A 14 -3.65 5.67 -16.01
C ASN A 14 -2.87 5.23 -14.76
N LEU A 15 -1.84 4.40 -14.97
CA LEU A 15 -0.98 3.89 -13.90
C LEU A 15 -0.17 4.99 -13.19
N GLU A 16 0.21 6.07 -13.88
CA GLU A 16 0.99 7.16 -13.27
C GLU A 16 0.17 7.87 -12.18
N GLU A 17 -1.10 8.13 -12.44
CA GLU A 17 -2.06 8.67 -11.47
C GLU A 17 -2.29 7.72 -10.28
N LEU A 18 -2.34 6.41 -10.51
CA LEU A 18 -2.43 5.43 -9.42
C LEU A 18 -1.18 5.45 -8.53
N ASN A 19 0.01 5.57 -9.13
CA ASN A 19 1.26 5.69 -8.37
C ASN A 19 1.27 6.94 -7.49
N LYS A 20 0.87 8.10 -8.03
CA LYS A 20 0.74 9.35 -7.26
C LYS A 20 -0.20 9.17 -6.07
N ARG A 21 -1.35 8.52 -6.26
CA ARG A 21 -2.31 8.22 -5.17
C ARG A 21 -1.78 7.25 -4.10
N ALA A 22 -0.83 6.38 -4.46
CA ALA A 22 -0.15 5.52 -3.50
C ALA A 22 0.85 6.32 -2.65
N ASP A 23 1.63 7.19 -3.29
CA ASP A 23 2.67 8.02 -2.65
C ASP A 23 2.11 9.14 -1.77
N ASP A 24 1.02 9.78 -2.22
CA ASP A 24 0.36 10.88 -1.52
C ASP A 24 -0.49 10.40 -0.33
N ASN A 25 -0.56 9.08 -0.08
CA ASN A 25 -1.38 8.59 1.02
C ASN A 25 -0.85 9.07 2.38
N PRO A 26 -1.69 9.69 3.23
CA PRO A 26 -1.26 10.20 4.54
C PRO A 26 -0.65 9.13 5.45
N SER A 27 -1.08 7.87 5.34
CA SER A 27 -0.53 6.77 6.15
C SER A 27 0.93 6.47 5.83
N ILE A 28 1.34 6.63 4.57
CA ILE A 28 2.73 6.44 4.11
C ILE A 28 3.61 7.59 4.58
N GLN A 29 3.13 8.83 4.46
CA GLN A 29 3.87 10.00 4.93
C GLN A 29 4.09 9.94 6.45
N LYS A 30 3.09 9.47 7.19
CA LYS A 30 3.22 9.20 8.62
C LYS A 30 4.21 8.05 8.89
N ALA A 31 4.10 6.95 8.15
CA ALA A 31 4.98 5.78 8.29
C ALA A 31 6.47 6.11 8.10
N LYS A 32 6.83 7.01 7.17
CA LYS A 32 8.22 7.45 6.94
C LYS A 32 8.88 8.09 8.15
N SER A 33 8.09 8.62 9.10
CA SER A 33 8.57 9.34 10.29
C SER A 33 8.34 8.54 11.58
N SER A 34 7.91 7.29 11.45
CA SER A 34 7.36 6.48 12.54
C SER A 34 8.33 5.40 13.00
N SER A 35 8.03 4.77 14.15
CA SER A 35 8.81 3.62 14.63
C SER A 35 8.57 2.38 13.77
N CYS A 36 9.52 1.44 13.78
CA CYS A 36 9.39 0.15 13.06
C CYS A 36 8.07 -0.56 13.37
N ALA A 37 7.61 -0.55 14.64
CA ALA A 37 6.35 -1.19 15.02
C ALA A 37 5.13 -0.56 14.34
N GLN A 38 5.11 0.78 14.23
CA GLN A 38 4.03 1.49 13.54
C GLN A 38 4.05 1.20 12.03
N ILE A 39 5.23 1.15 11.42
CA ILE A 39 5.37 0.81 9.99
C ILE A 39 4.86 -0.61 9.72
N THR A 40 5.23 -1.59 10.56
CA THR A 40 4.73 -2.97 10.46
C THR A 40 3.21 -3.04 10.54
N HIS A 41 2.59 -2.30 11.46
CA HIS A 41 1.13 -2.29 11.58
C HIS A 41 0.44 -1.75 10.32
N VAL A 42 0.99 -0.70 9.69
CA VAL A 42 0.49 -0.17 8.41
C VAL A 42 0.62 -1.21 7.29
N ILE A 43 1.74 -1.95 7.25
CA ILE A 43 1.96 -3.05 6.30
C ILE A 43 0.88 -4.12 6.45
N GLU A 44 0.66 -4.63 7.67
CA GLU A 44 -0.34 -5.68 7.93
C GLU A 44 -1.74 -5.25 7.52
N THR A 45 -2.11 -4.01 7.84
CA THR A 45 -3.42 -3.43 7.49
C THR A 45 -3.59 -3.31 5.98
N ALA A 46 -2.61 -2.73 5.28
CA ALA A 46 -2.65 -2.56 3.83
C ALA A 46 -2.68 -3.91 3.10
N TRP A 47 -1.95 -4.92 3.61
CA TRP A 47 -1.97 -6.28 3.07
C TRP A 47 -3.35 -6.92 3.18
N ALA A 48 -3.97 -6.86 4.36
CA ALA A 48 -5.30 -7.41 4.57
C ALA A 48 -6.35 -6.74 3.65
N GLU A 49 -6.24 -5.43 3.44
CA GLU A 49 -7.11 -4.72 2.50
C GLU A 49 -6.83 -5.06 1.04
N ALA A 50 -5.56 -5.22 0.64
CA ALA A 50 -5.20 -5.58 -0.73
C ALA A 50 -5.78 -6.94 -1.10
N LYS A 51 -5.71 -7.90 -0.19
CA LYS A 51 -6.33 -9.23 -0.38
C LYS A 51 -7.84 -9.17 -0.49
N LYS A 52 -8.50 -8.29 0.27
CA LYS A 52 -9.96 -8.07 0.11
C LYS A 52 -10.29 -7.47 -1.26
N ALA A 53 -9.49 -6.52 -1.75
CA ALA A 53 -9.65 -5.91 -3.07
C ALA A 53 -9.45 -6.93 -4.20
N GLU A 54 -8.42 -7.79 -4.11
CA GLU A 54 -8.20 -8.89 -5.06
C GLU A 54 -9.39 -9.85 -5.13
N LEU A 55 -9.95 -10.25 -3.98
CA LEU A 55 -11.08 -11.18 -3.92
C LEU A 55 -12.33 -10.66 -4.64
N ILE A 56 -12.49 -9.33 -4.72
CA ILE A 56 -13.62 -8.68 -5.41
C ILE A 56 -13.24 -8.13 -6.79
N ASN A 57 -12.04 -8.44 -7.30
CA ASN A 57 -11.50 -7.90 -8.56
C ASN A 57 -11.50 -6.36 -8.65
N ASP A 58 -11.26 -5.68 -7.52
CA ASP A 58 -10.96 -4.24 -7.49
C ASP A 58 -9.46 -4.04 -7.77
N GLU A 59 -9.09 -4.13 -9.04
CA GLU A 59 -7.70 -4.16 -9.49
C GLU A 59 -6.95 -2.86 -9.17
N GLU A 60 -7.56 -1.70 -9.35
CA GLU A 60 -6.90 -0.42 -9.06
C GLU A 60 -6.69 -0.20 -7.57
N ARG A 61 -7.69 -0.56 -6.74
CA ARG A 61 -7.52 -0.47 -5.28
C ARG A 61 -6.47 -1.43 -4.79
N ALA A 62 -6.46 -2.67 -5.30
CA ALA A 62 -5.42 -3.65 -5.00
C ALA A 62 -4.05 -3.10 -5.39
N TYR A 63 -3.90 -2.54 -6.59
CA TYR A 63 -2.67 -1.93 -7.06
C TYR A 63 -2.18 -0.82 -6.12
N VAL A 64 -3.03 0.15 -5.78
CA VAL A 64 -2.67 1.25 -4.87
C VAL A 64 -2.23 0.73 -3.50
N LEU A 65 -2.91 -0.29 -2.97
CA LEU A 65 -2.55 -0.90 -1.68
C LEU A 65 -1.21 -1.64 -1.75
N TYR A 66 -0.90 -2.31 -2.86
CA TYR A 66 0.40 -2.93 -3.07
C TYR A 66 1.54 -1.93 -3.21
N MET A 67 1.31 -0.82 -3.93
CA MET A 67 2.30 0.25 -4.02
C MET A 67 2.57 0.89 -2.65
N ARG A 68 1.55 1.02 -1.80
CA ARG A 68 1.70 1.46 -0.41
C ARG A 68 2.55 0.50 0.43
N LEU A 69 2.30 -0.81 0.32
CA LEU A 69 3.10 -1.84 0.97
C LEU A 69 4.59 -1.72 0.60
N PHE A 70 4.88 -1.55 -0.69
CA PHE A 70 6.25 -1.38 -1.18
C PHE A 70 6.94 -0.15 -0.57
N ALA A 71 6.23 0.99 -0.51
CA ALA A 71 6.74 2.20 0.13
C ALA A 71 7.03 1.99 1.63
N CYS A 72 6.14 1.31 2.36
CA CYS A 72 6.36 0.98 3.78
C CYS A 72 7.55 0.04 4.00
N PHE A 73 7.75 -0.98 3.16
CA PHE A 73 8.93 -1.85 3.26
C PHE A 73 10.23 -1.08 3.04
N THR A 74 10.23 -0.12 2.10
CA THR A 74 11.35 0.77 1.86
C THR A 74 11.66 1.63 3.10
N ALA A 75 10.63 2.22 3.72
CA ALA A 75 10.77 3.00 4.95
C ALA A 75 11.26 2.13 6.14
N LEU A 76 10.73 0.90 6.27
CA LEU A 76 11.14 -0.04 7.32
C LEU A 76 12.62 -0.42 7.18
N LYS A 77 13.09 -0.66 5.96
CA LYS A 77 14.50 -0.95 5.69
C LYS A 77 15.39 0.22 6.12
N GLN A 78 15.04 1.44 5.73
CA GLN A 78 15.76 2.66 6.11
C GLN A 78 15.80 2.85 7.65
N ALA A 79 14.67 2.64 8.33
CA ALA A 79 14.61 2.75 9.79
C ALA A 79 15.51 1.72 10.50
N LYS A 80 15.58 0.49 9.98
CA LYS A 80 16.49 -0.56 10.51
C LYS A 80 17.96 -0.24 10.25
N ASP A 81 18.30 0.24 9.05
CA ASP A 81 19.68 0.58 8.68
C ASP A 81 20.22 1.74 9.56
N ILE A 82 19.38 2.72 9.90
CA ILE A 82 19.73 3.80 10.83
C ILE A 82 19.96 3.26 12.25
N ALA A 83 19.11 2.34 12.72
CA ALA A 83 19.23 1.76 14.07
C ALA A 83 20.46 0.85 14.25
N HIS A 84 21.05 0.34 13.17
CA HIS A 84 22.24 -0.52 13.21
C HIS A 84 23.58 0.24 13.08
N ASN A 85 23.54 1.50 12.63
CA ASN A 85 24.72 2.37 12.46
C ASN A 85 24.94 3.36 13.62
N GLN A 86 24.21 3.20 14.73
CA GLN A 86 24.39 3.92 16.00
C GLN A 86 24.98 2.99 17.05
#